data_AF-A0A8I1AW31-F1
#
_entry.id   AF-A0A8I1AW31-F1
#
_cell.length_a   1.000
_cell.length_b   1.000
_cell.length_c   1.000
_cell.angle_alpha   90.00
_cell.angle_beta   90.00
_cell.angle_gamma   90.00
#
_symmetry.space_group_name_H-M   'P 1'
#
loop_
_entity.id
_entity.type
_entity.pdbx_description
1 polymer ?
#
loop_
_entity_poly.entity_id
_entity_poly.type
_entity_poly.pdbx_seq_one_letter_code
_entity_poly.pdbx_strand_id
1 'polypeptide(L)'
;MKLWMSGEVEADLADTYRVARNAIEPVVNRALEGIEFDQKTEKWTLIPIILSDTFLSGFPEIVKRSSKGTVLEFRLQIPHEEFKQASSEEKMAMLFDALSRSIDLMPKLKVSLESQTKFYAALAQARASLLPR
;
A
#
# COMPACT_ATOMS: atom_id res chain seq x y z
N MET A 1 2.85 -4.21 14.26
CA MET A 1 2.27 -3.57 13.06
C MET A 1 1.94 -4.65 12.04
N LYS A 2 0.85 -4.53 11.29
CA LYS A 2 0.51 -5.45 10.19
C LYS A 2 0.01 -4.67 8.97
N LEU A 3 0.60 -4.91 7.81
CA LEU A 3 0.06 -4.51 6.51
C LEU A 3 -1.14 -5.39 6.16
N TRP A 4 -2.22 -4.76 5.69
CA TRP A 4 -3.36 -5.43 5.07
C TRP A 4 -3.72 -4.73 3.76
N MET A 5 -3.88 -5.52 2.69
CA MET A 5 -4.21 -5.01 1.37
C MET A 5 -5.55 -5.56 0.86
N SER A 6 -6.37 -4.67 0.32
CA SER A 6 -7.51 -4.98 -0.56
C SER A 6 -7.45 -4.06 -1.77
N GLY A 7 -8.39 -4.10 -2.71
CA GLY A 7 -8.41 -3.16 -3.83
C GLY A 7 -9.82 -2.90 -4.35
N GLU A 8 -10.01 -1.69 -4.88
CA GLU A 8 -11.12 -1.33 -5.77
C GLU A 8 -10.56 -1.45 -7.19
N VAL A 9 -10.76 -2.62 -7.81
CA VAL A 9 -10.07 -3.01 -9.06
C VAL A 9 -11.08 -3.54 -10.06
N GLU A 10 -10.98 -3.10 -11.31
CA GLU A 10 -11.83 -3.62 -12.38
C GLU A 10 -11.57 -5.11 -12.67
N ALA A 11 -12.61 -5.79 -13.18
CA ALA A 11 -12.60 -7.24 -13.34
C ALA A 11 -11.49 -7.74 -14.28
N ASP A 12 -11.09 -6.93 -15.27
CA ASP A 12 -10.01 -7.26 -16.20
C ASP A 12 -8.63 -7.25 -15.55
N LEU A 13 -8.46 -6.57 -14.41
CA LEU A 13 -7.21 -6.50 -13.66
C LEU A 13 -7.21 -7.33 -12.38
N ALA A 14 -8.37 -7.79 -11.91
CA ALA A 14 -8.56 -8.43 -10.61
C ALA A 14 -7.56 -9.57 -10.32
N ASP A 15 -7.32 -10.46 -11.28
CA ASP A 15 -6.40 -11.59 -11.11
C ASP A 15 -4.93 -11.15 -11.06
N THR A 16 -4.52 -10.26 -11.95
CA THR A 16 -3.12 -9.78 -11.98
C THR A 16 -2.79 -8.95 -10.73
N TYR A 17 -3.74 -8.14 -10.27
CA TYR A 17 -3.64 -7.43 -8.99
C TYR A 17 -3.53 -8.42 -7.82
N ARG A 18 -4.39 -9.44 -7.78
CA ARG A 18 -4.38 -10.45 -6.70
C ARG A 18 -3.05 -11.19 -6.61
N VAL A 19 -2.45 -11.53 -7.76
CA VAL A 19 -1.11 -12.14 -7.82
C VAL A 19 -0.05 -11.21 -7.21
N ALA A 20 0.00 -9.95 -7.65
CA ALA A 20 0.98 -8.98 -7.16
C ALA A 20 0.81 -8.71 -5.64
N ARG A 21 -0.44 -8.52 -5.19
CA ARG A 21 -0.77 -8.35 -3.76
C ARG A 21 -0.31 -9.53 -2.91
N ASN A 22 -0.59 -10.76 -3.36
CA ASN A 22 -0.25 -11.97 -2.62
C ASN A 22 1.26 -12.21 -2.52
N ALA A 23 2.06 -11.65 -3.43
CA ALA A 23 3.50 -11.62 -3.33
C ALA A 23 3.99 -10.56 -2.31
N ILE A 24 3.44 -9.35 -2.37
CA ILE A 24 3.89 -8.20 -1.57
C ILE A 24 3.50 -8.30 -0.10
N GLU A 25 2.22 -8.57 0.20
CA GLU A 25 1.69 -8.45 1.56
C GLU A 25 2.45 -9.31 2.58
N PRO A 26 2.75 -10.60 2.31
CA PRO A 26 3.48 -11.44 3.28
C PRO A 26 4.92 -10.96 3.51
N VAL A 27 5.58 -10.47 2.46
CA VAL A 27 6.98 -10.01 2.52
C VAL A 27 7.08 -8.73 3.33
N VAL A 28 6.19 -7.76 3.09
CA VAL A 28 6.15 -6.52 3.89
C VAL A 28 5.80 -6.83 5.34
N ASN A 29 4.85 -7.74 5.58
CA ASN A 29 4.50 -8.14 6.95
C ASN A 29 5.68 -8.78 7.70
N ARG A 30 6.50 -9.60 7.03
CA ARG A 30 7.73 -10.13 7.62
C ARG A 30 8.74 -9.02 7.93
N ALA A 31 8.88 -8.04 7.04
CA ALA A 31 9.77 -6.90 7.28
C ALA A 31 9.30 -5.97 8.42
N LEU A 32 8.00 -5.97 8.73
CA LEU A 32 7.41 -5.21 9.84
C LEU A 32 7.45 -5.96 11.19
N GLU A 33 7.80 -7.24 11.19
CA GLU A 33 7.81 -8.08 12.37
C GLU A 33 8.88 -7.60 13.38
N GLY A 34 8.51 -7.51 14.66
CA GLY A 34 9.40 -7.03 15.72
C GLY A 34 9.71 -5.52 15.71
N ILE A 35 9.21 -4.76 14.73
CA ILE A 35 9.39 -3.30 14.71
C ILE A 35 8.36 -2.64 15.63
N GLU A 36 8.87 -1.90 16.62
CA GLU A 36 8.07 -1.05 17.50
C GLU A 36 7.85 0.32 16.88
N PHE A 37 6.58 0.71 16.81
CA PHE A 37 6.14 2.03 16.38
C PHE A 37 5.59 2.78 17.58
N ASP A 38 5.85 4.08 17.67
CA ASP A 38 5.55 4.91 18.85
C ASP A 38 4.04 5.09 19.09
N GLN A 39 3.20 4.44 18.30
CA GLN A 39 1.77 4.66 18.20
C GLN A 39 1.03 3.37 18.50
N LYS A 40 -0.16 3.48 19.09
CA LYS A 40 -1.14 2.37 19.20
C LYS A 40 -1.66 1.87 17.85
N THR A 41 -1.01 2.26 16.74
CA THR A 41 -1.34 1.77 15.41
C THR A 41 -0.94 0.31 15.31
N GLU A 42 -1.92 -0.54 15.06
CA GLU A 42 -1.72 -1.99 14.89
C GLU A 42 -1.74 -2.37 13.42
N LYS A 43 -2.48 -1.60 12.59
CA LYS A 43 -2.73 -1.93 11.18
C LYS A 43 -2.43 -0.76 10.25
N TRP A 44 -1.70 -1.07 9.19
CA TRP A 44 -1.51 -0.24 8.01
C TRP A 44 -2.32 -0.85 6.87
N THR A 45 -3.35 -0.15 6.42
CA THR A 45 -4.27 -0.60 5.37
C THR A 45 -3.99 0.19 4.08
N LEU A 46 -3.71 -0.52 3.00
CA LEU A 46 -3.69 0.04 1.65
C LEU A 46 -4.82 -0.57 0.81
N ILE A 47 -5.61 0.28 0.16
CA ILE A 47 -6.63 -0.11 -0.81
C ILE A 47 -6.36 0.64 -2.11
N PRO A 48 -5.61 0.05 -3.07
CA PRO A 48 -5.43 0.65 -4.37
C PRO A 48 -6.77 0.80 -5.09
N ILE A 49 -6.96 1.93 -5.75
CA ILE A 49 -8.09 2.23 -6.64
C ILE A 49 -7.52 2.16 -8.06
N ILE A 50 -7.77 1.04 -8.74
CA ILE A 50 -7.26 0.76 -10.08
C ILE A 50 -8.48 0.63 -11.00
N LEU A 51 -9.06 1.79 -11.31
CA LEU A 51 -10.30 1.93 -12.07
C LEU A 51 -10.06 2.84 -13.26
N SER A 52 -10.69 2.53 -14.39
CA SER A 52 -10.75 3.42 -15.55
C SER A 52 -11.49 4.71 -15.21
N ASP A 53 -11.30 5.74 -16.05
CA ASP A 53 -11.94 7.04 -15.91
C ASP A 53 -13.48 6.96 -15.83
N THR A 54 -14.05 5.89 -16.37
CA THR A 54 -15.50 5.61 -16.32
C THR A 54 -16.00 5.48 -14.88
N PHE A 55 -15.22 4.86 -13.99
CA PHE A 55 -15.61 4.62 -12.60
C PHE A 55 -14.86 5.50 -11.60
N LEU A 56 -13.68 6.02 -11.96
CA LEU A 56 -12.76 6.71 -11.06
C LEU A 56 -13.41 7.85 -10.26
N SER A 57 -14.33 8.60 -10.87
CA SER A 57 -15.04 9.72 -10.23
C SER A 57 -15.82 9.33 -8.96
N GLY A 58 -16.27 8.07 -8.85
CA GLY A 58 -16.97 7.54 -7.68
C GLY A 58 -16.05 7.10 -6.53
N PHE A 59 -14.73 7.08 -6.75
CA PHE A 59 -13.74 6.51 -5.84
C PHE A 59 -12.62 7.52 -5.55
N PRO A 60 -12.89 8.53 -4.70
CA PRO A 60 -11.86 9.48 -4.28
C PRO A 60 -10.82 8.80 -3.40
N GLU A 61 -9.61 9.37 -3.39
CA GLU A 61 -8.61 8.95 -2.43
C GLU A 61 -9.01 9.27 -0.99
N ILE A 62 -8.65 8.37 -0.08
CA ILE A 62 -8.97 8.51 1.34
C ILE A 62 -7.67 8.34 2.14
N VAL A 63 -7.44 9.27 3.06
CA VAL A 63 -6.39 9.18 4.06
C VAL A 63 -7.03 9.39 5.42
N LYS A 64 -7.17 8.32 6.20
CA LYS A 64 -7.85 8.41 7.50
C LYS A 64 -7.20 7.51 8.54
N ARG A 65 -7.39 7.91 9.79
CA ARG A 65 -7.13 7.07 10.96
C ARG A 65 -8.48 6.65 11.55
N SER A 66 -8.62 5.37 11.91
CA SER A 66 -9.85 4.89 12.56
C SER A 66 -10.16 5.66 13.85
N SER A 67 -11.42 5.72 14.26
CA SER A 67 -11.85 6.40 15.50
C SER A 67 -11.15 5.86 16.75
N LYS A 68 -10.85 4.55 16.79
CA LYS A 68 -10.08 3.90 17.86
C LYS A 68 -8.58 4.20 17.80
N GLY A 69 -8.10 4.86 16.75
CA GLY A 69 -6.70 5.23 16.55
C GLY A 69 -5.78 4.12 16.06
N THR A 70 -6.25 2.86 15.98
CA THR A 70 -5.41 1.68 15.76
C THR A 70 -5.17 1.32 14.28
N VAL A 71 -5.96 1.87 13.35
CA VAL A 71 -5.83 1.59 11.91
C VAL A 71 -5.52 2.88 11.14
N LEU A 72 -4.48 2.84 10.29
CA LEU A 72 -4.23 3.81 9.24
C LEU A 72 -4.79 3.25 7.94
N GLU A 73 -5.73 3.95 7.31
CA GLU A 73 -6.33 3.53 6.04
C GLU A 73 -5.98 4.54 4.95
N PHE A 74 -5.44 4.00 3.87
CA PHE A 74 -5.09 4.71 2.67
C PHE A 74 -5.81 4.06 1.50
N ARG A 75 -6.65 4.82 0.81
CA ARG A 75 -7.21 4.44 -0.49
C ARG A 75 -6.58 5.34 -1.53
N LEU A 76 -5.75 4.78 -2.40
CA LEU A 76 -4.88 5.56 -3.30
C LEU A 76 -5.08 5.11 -4.73
N GLN A 77 -5.17 6.06 -5.64
CA GLN A 77 -5.33 5.79 -7.06
C GLN A 77 -4.01 5.32 -7.67
N ILE A 78 -4.12 4.32 -8.55
CA ILE A 78 -3.06 3.85 -9.44
C ILE A 78 -3.63 3.90 -10.86
N PRO A 79 -2.92 4.46 -11.85
CA PRO A 79 -3.45 4.60 -13.21
C PRO A 79 -3.81 3.24 -13.82
N HIS A 80 -5.06 3.11 -14.26
CA HIS A 80 -5.61 1.85 -14.78
C HIS A 80 -4.85 1.34 -16.01
N GLU A 81 -4.69 2.18 -17.05
CA GLU A 81 -4.06 1.77 -18.30
C GLU A 81 -2.59 1.41 -18.12
N GLU A 82 -1.85 2.16 -17.28
CA GLU A 82 -0.46 1.83 -16.96
C GLU A 82 -0.39 0.49 -16.22
N PHE A 83 -1.25 0.27 -15.22
CA PHE A 83 -1.28 -0.99 -14.51
C PHE A 83 -1.69 -2.15 -15.42
N LYS A 84 -2.58 -1.93 -16.39
CA LYS A 84 -3.00 -2.95 -17.34
C LYS A 84 -1.87 -3.42 -18.24
N GLN A 85 -1.12 -2.47 -18.78
CA GLN A 85 -0.03 -2.72 -19.73
C GLN A 85 1.28 -3.17 -19.07
N ALA A 86 1.44 -2.89 -17.77
CA ALA A 86 2.60 -3.27 -16.98
C ALA A 86 2.82 -4.80 -16.93
N SER A 87 4.09 -5.19 -16.94
CA SER A 87 4.55 -6.54 -16.58
C SER A 87 4.23 -6.87 -15.11
N SER A 88 4.40 -8.13 -14.72
CA SER A 88 4.21 -8.55 -13.32
C SER A 88 5.11 -7.79 -12.34
N GLU A 89 6.36 -7.51 -12.73
CA GLU A 89 7.32 -6.76 -11.92
C GLU A 89 6.94 -5.29 -11.81
N GLU A 90 6.55 -4.66 -12.92
CA GLU A 90 6.08 -3.27 -12.93
C GLU A 90 4.80 -3.09 -12.10
N LYS A 91 3.85 -4.03 -12.18
CA LYS A 91 2.65 -4.04 -11.31
C LYS A 91 3.03 -4.08 -9.83
N MET A 92 4.02 -4.90 -9.45
CA MET A 92 4.51 -4.93 -8.08
C MET A 92 5.18 -3.60 -7.71
N ALA A 93 5.99 -3.02 -8.61
CA ALA A 93 6.63 -1.73 -8.39
C ALA A 93 5.59 -0.62 -8.15
N MET A 94 4.52 -0.55 -8.95
CA MET A 94 3.43 0.41 -8.77
C MET A 94 2.73 0.26 -7.41
N LEU A 95 2.54 -0.98 -6.92
CA LEU A 95 1.99 -1.22 -5.59
C LEU A 95 2.97 -0.80 -4.46
N PHE A 96 4.27 -1.02 -4.64
CA PHE A 96 5.30 -0.50 -3.72
C PHE A 96 5.35 1.02 -3.71
N ASP A 97 5.14 1.67 -4.85
CA ASP A 97 5.09 3.12 -4.95
C ASP A 97 3.83 3.67 -4.26
N ALA A 98 2.68 3.00 -4.38
CA ALA A 98 1.48 3.33 -3.61
C ALA A 98 1.67 3.14 -2.09
N LEU A 99 2.37 2.09 -1.66
CA LEU A 99 2.76 1.92 -0.25
C LEU A 99 3.67 3.06 0.21
N SER A 100 4.67 3.45 -0.60
CA SER A 100 5.58 4.54 -0.29
C SER A 100 4.83 5.87 -0.13
N ARG A 101 3.95 6.17 -1.09
CA ARG A 101 3.06 7.34 -1.03
C ARG A 101 2.14 7.32 0.20
N SER A 102 1.70 6.16 0.64
CA SER A 102 0.92 6.07 1.87
C SER A 102 1.74 6.48 3.11
N ILE A 103 3.05 6.20 3.13
CA ILE A 103 3.98 6.67 4.17
C ILE A 103 4.13 8.19 4.09
N ASP A 104 4.28 8.77 2.90
CA ASP A 104 4.31 10.25 2.72
C ASP A 104 3.04 10.95 3.23
N LEU A 105 1.92 10.24 3.26
CA LEU A 105 0.63 10.76 3.75
C LEU A 105 0.42 10.55 5.25
N MET A 106 1.26 9.76 5.92
CA MET A 106 1.19 9.49 7.35
C MET A 106 1.33 10.72 8.27
N PRO A 107 2.05 11.81 7.91
CA PRO A 107 2.02 13.06 8.69
C PRO A 107 0.61 13.63 8.89
N LYS A 108 -0.28 13.49 7.88
CA LYS A 108 -1.70 13.92 7.98
C LYS A 108 -2.45 13.16 9.08
N LEU A 109 -1.95 11.98 9.45
CA LEU A 109 -2.50 11.12 10.49
C LEU A 109 -1.70 11.20 11.80
N LYS A 110 -0.81 12.19 11.94
CA LYS A 110 0.05 12.39 13.12
C LYS A 110 1.00 11.22 13.39
N VAL A 111 1.51 10.57 12.35
CA VAL A 111 2.59 9.57 12.51
C VAL A 111 3.94 10.28 12.70
N SER A 112 4.73 9.85 13.69
CA SER A 112 6.05 10.45 13.95
C SER A 112 6.99 10.24 12.76
N LEU A 113 7.97 11.14 12.59
CA LEU A 113 8.99 10.98 11.56
C LEU A 113 9.82 9.70 11.78
N GLU A 114 10.13 9.37 13.04
CA GLU A 114 10.81 8.12 13.39
C GLU A 114 10.04 6.89 12.92
N SER A 115 8.73 6.83 13.17
CA SER A 115 7.88 5.75 12.70
C SER A 115 7.82 5.69 11.16
N GLN A 116 7.77 6.84 10.47
CA GLN A 116 7.82 6.89 9.00
C GLN A 116 9.14 6.31 8.46
N THR A 117 10.28 6.64 9.07
CA THR A 117 11.59 6.07 8.70
C THR A 117 11.60 4.55 8.87
N LYS A 118 11.02 4.03 9.95
CA LYS A 118 10.87 2.57 10.17
C LYS A 118 10.01 1.91 9.08
N PHE A 119 8.89 2.53 8.70
CA PHE A 119 8.07 2.05 7.58
C PHE A 119 8.85 2.03 6.26
N TYR A 120 9.59 3.10 5.96
CA TYR A 120 10.43 3.17 4.76
C TYR A 120 11.51 2.09 4.73
N ALA A 121 12.19 1.85 5.85
CA ALA A 121 13.20 0.81 5.95
C ALA A 121 12.61 -0.59 5.71
N ALA A 122 11.47 -0.91 6.33
CA ALA A 122 10.76 -2.17 6.13
C ALA A 122 10.29 -2.34 4.66
N LEU A 123 9.77 -1.26 4.06
CA LEU A 123 9.31 -1.28 2.68
C LEU A 123 10.46 -1.45 1.69
N ALA A 124 11.61 -0.81 1.93
CA ALA A 124 12.81 -0.95 1.12
C ALA A 124 13.37 -2.37 1.18
N GLN A 125 13.43 -2.98 2.37
CA GLN A 125 13.83 -4.37 2.55
C GLN A 125 12.89 -5.31 1.78
N ALA A 126 11.58 -5.14 1.90
CA ALA A 126 10.59 -5.94 1.21
C ALA A 126 10.72 -5.81 -0.33
N ARG A 127 10.85 -4.58 -0.83
CA ARG A 127 11.01 -4.30 -2.27
C ARG A 127 12.27 -4.97 -2.83
N ALA A 128 13.41 -4.86 -2.15
CA ALA A 128 14.67 -5.48 -2.58
C ALA A 128 14.60 -7.01 -2.66
N SER A 129 13.73 -7.65 -1.86
CA SER A 129 13.57 -9.12 -1.89
C SER A 129 12.68 -9.63 -3.03
N LEU A 130 11.80 -8.79 -3.57
CA LEU A 130 10.87 -9.16 -4.65
C LEU A 130 11.25 -8.59 -6.02
N LEU A 131 11.97 -7.47 -6.03
CA LEU A 131 12.41 -6.76 -7.23
C LEU A 131 13.93 -6.51 -7.12
N PRO A 132 14.75 -7.57 -7.23
CA PRO A 132 16.20 -7.41 -7.31
C PRO A 132 16.55 -6.63 -8.59
N ARG A 133 17.46 -5.66 -8.45
CA ARG A 133 17.95 -4.84 -9.57
C ARG A 133 18.71 -5.67 -10.59
#